data_AF-A0A2G9TTQ9-F1
#
_entry.id   AF-A0A2G9TTQ9-F1
#
_cell.length_a   1.000
_cell.length_b   1.000
_cell.length_c   1.000
_cell.angle_alpha   90.00
_cell.angle_beta   90.00
_cell.angle_gamma   90.00
#
_symmetry.space_group_name_H-M   'P 1'
#
loop_
_entity.id
_entity.type
_entity.pdbx_description
1 polymer ?
#
loop_
_entity_poly.entity_id
_entity_poly.type
_entity_poly.pdbx_seq_one_letter_code
_entity_poly.pdbx_strand_id
1 'polypeptide(L)'
;MTKKKSNGFMYFADSRRAFYEAEAGCNFGSKRLVERAADDWKQMSHTEQEHWKTESKRRQEEQVLLAGTKSDSNAEGGLPS
;
A
#
# COMPACT_ATOMS: atom_id res chain seq x y z
N MET A 1 0.14 -2.05 -18.36
CA MET A 1 0.22 -1.16 -17.18
C MET A 1 0.97 -1.91 -16.08
N THR A 2 2.16 -1.45 -15.70
CA THR A 2 2.99 -2.10 -14.67
C THR A 2 2.33 -1.89 -13.31
N LYS A 3 1.62 -2.92 -12.81
CA LYS A 3 1.25 -2.98 -11.39
C LYS A 3 2.57 -2.98 -10.60
N LYS A 4 3.00 -1.80 -10.14
CA LYS A 4 4.14 -1.66 -9.23
C LYS A 4 3.86 -2.59 -8.08
N LYS A 5 4.59 -3.71 -8.03
CA LYS A 5 4.52 -4.70 -6.96
C LYS A 5 4.81 -3.92 -5.68
N SER A 6 3.79 -3.72 -4.86
CA SER A 6 3.94 -2.92 -3.65
C SER A 6 4.82 -3.74 -2.71
N ASN A 7 6.09 -3.34 -2.62
CA ASN A 7 7.04 -3.98 -1.73
C ASN A 7 6.74 -3.52 -0.30
N GLY A 8 6.98 -4.36 0.71
CA GLY A 8 6.71 -4.04 2.13
C GLY A 8 7.24 -2.68 2.58
N PHE A 9 8.33 -2.21 1.98
CA PHE A 9 8.87 -0.87 2.15
C PHE A 9 7.89 0.26 1.76
N MET A 10 7.22 0.18 0.60
CA MET A 10 6.28 1.22 0.16
C MET A 10 5.07 1.28 1.09
N TYR A 11 4.60 0.12 1.55
CA TYR A 11 3.51 0.04 2.54
C TYR A 11 3.92 0.64 3.89
N PHE A 12 5.13 0.34 4.35
CA PHE A 12 5.70 0.95 5.55
C PHE A 12 5.81 2.48 5.42
N ALA A 13 6.38 2.97 4.31
CA ALA A 13 6.53 4.41 4.05
C ALA A 13 5.17 5.13 4.06
N ASP A 14 4.16 4.56 3.39
CA ASP A 14 2.80 5.11 3.41
C ASP A 14 2.15 5.03 4.80
N SER A 15 2.35 3.95 5.55
CA SER A 15 1.80 3.83 6.91
C SER A 15 2.37 4.87 7.88
N ARG A 16 3.63 5.25 7.69
CA ARG A 16 4.34 6.24 8.51
C ARG A 16 4.15 7.68 8.00
N ARG A 17 3.56 7.85 6.82
CA ARG A 17 3.35 9.15 6.18
C ARG A 17 2.72 10.18 7.10
N ALA A 18 1.63 9.83 7.77
CA ALA A 18 0.93 10.72 8.69
C ALA A 18 1.82 11.17 9.87
N PHE A 19 2.71 10.30 10.35
CA PHE A 19 3.65 10.64 11.42
C PHE A 19 4.70 11.62 10.95
N TYR A 20 5.29 11.38 9.78
CA TYR A 20 6.29 12.27 9.23
C TYR A 20 5.71 13.62 8.80
N GLU A 21 4.50 13.64 8.26
CA GLU A 21 3.76 14.86 7.94
C GLU A 21 3.44 15.65 9.22
N ALA A 22 3.09 14.98 10.32
CA ALA A 22 2.85 15.63 11.60
C ALA A 22 4.14 16.19 12.23
N GLU A 23 5.28 15.49 12.13
CA GLU A 23 6.56 15.97 12.65
C GLU A 23 7.17 17.11 11.81
N ALA A 24 7.10 17.01 10.48
CA ALA A 24 7.75 17.96 9.58
C ALA A 24 6.91 19.21 9.25
N GLY A 25 5.61 19.17 9.54
CA GLY A 25 4.67 20.25 9.23
C GLY A 25 4.29 20.32 7.74
N CYS A 26 3.57 21.39 7.37
CA CYS A 26 3.09 21.64 6.01
C CYS A 26 4.25 21.58 5.00
N ASN A 27 4.09 20.81 3.91
CA ASN A 27 5.08 20.48 2.85
C ASN A 27 6.04 19.30 3.09
N PHE A 28 5.59 18.21 3.71
CA PHE A 28 6.34 16.96 3.64
C PHE A 28 6.17 16.28 2.25
N GLY A 29 7.10 16.56 1.35
CA GLY A 29 7.07 16.02 -0.02
C GLY A 29 7.40 14.53 -0.11
N SER A 30 6.86 13.84 -1.12
CA SER A 30 7.05 12.40 -1.37
C SER A 30 8.53 11.96 -1.39
N LYS A 31 9.44 12.83 -1.82
CA LYS A 31 10.89 12.53 -1.79
C LYS A 31 11.42 12.41 -0.35
N ARG A 32 11.09 13.39 0.51
CA ARG A 32 11.50 13.38 1.92
C ARG A 32 10.87 12.22 2.69
N LEU A 33 9.64 11.87 2.35
CA LEU A 33 8.96 10.68 2.87
C LEU A 33 9.75 9.41 2.58
N VAL A 34 10.12 9.20 1.32
CA VAL A 34 10.87 8.00 0.93
C VAL A 34 12.27 7.98 1.52
N GLU A 35 12.96 9.12 1.57
CA GLU A 35 14.28 9.24 2.19
C GLU A 35 14.23 8.89 3.69
N ARG A 36 13.29 9.48 4.44
CA ARG A 36 13.16 9.21 5.87
C ARG A 36 12.71 7.77 6.14
N ALA A 37 11.73 7.28 5.39
CA ALA A 37 11.31 5.90 5.50
C ALA A 37 12.45 4.92 5.16
N ALA A 38 13.33 5.25 4.20
CA ALA A 38 14.48 4.41 3.86
C ALA A 38 15.50 4.34 5.00
N ASP A 39 15.74 5.45 5.71
CA ASP A 39 16.65 5.46 6.85
C ASP A 39 16.08 4.70 8.06
N ASP A 40 14.78 4.86 8.33
CA ASP A 40 14.10 4.10 9.39
C ASP A 40 14.02 2.61 9.04
N TRP A 41 13.80 2.28 7.77
CA TRP A 41 13.78 0.90 7.28
C TRP A 41 15.12 0.20 7.43
N LYS A 42 16.24 0.91 7.18
CA LYS A 42 17.60 0.37 7.39
C LYS A 42 17.93 0.15 8.86
N GLN A 43 17.37 0.98 9.74
CA GLN A 43 17.55 0.85 11.20
C GLN A 43 16.66 -0.22 11.81
N MET A 44 15.52 -0.50 11.19
CA MET A 44 14.65 -1.61 11.60
C MET A 44 15.33 -2.97 11.46
N SER A 45 15.06 -3.83 12.44
CA SER A 45 15.52 -5.21 12.44
C SER A 45 14.91 -6.02 11.29
N HIS A 46 15.56 -7.12 10.94
CA HIS A 46 15.05 -8.02 9.90
C HIS A 46 13.64 -8.55 10.22
N THR A 47 13.34 -8.79 11.50
CA THR A 47 12.03 -9.24 11.96
C THR A 47 10.95 -8.19 11.70
N GLU A 48 11.23 -6.91 11.98
CA GLU A 48 10.29 -5.83 11.71
C GLU A 48 10.08 -5.63 10.21
N GLN A 49 11.15 -5.70 9.41
CA GLN A 49 11.03 -5.63 7.96
C GLN A 49 10.17 -6.76 7.40
N GLU A 50 10.34 -7.99 7.89
CA GLU A 50 9.49 -9.14 7.52
C GLU A 50 8.03 -8.96 7.93
N HIS A 51 7.77 -8.36 9.10
CA HIS A 51 6.42 -8.00 9.52
C HIS A 51 5.74 -7.07 8.50
N TRP A 52 6.41 -6.00 8.07
CA TRP A 52 5.85 -5.07 7.07
C TRP A 52 5.70 -5.68 5.68
N LYS A 53 6.61 -6.57 5.27
CA LYS A 53 6.46 -7.33 4.01
C LYS A 53 5.25 -8.26 4.06
N THR A 54 5.08 -8.96 5.18
CA THR A 54 3.95 -9.88 5.39
C THR A 54 2.63 -9.13 5.40
N GLU A 55 2.56 -8.01 6.14
CA GLU A 55 1.36 -7.18 6.21
C GLU A 55 1.01 -6.57 4.85
N SER A 56 2.01 -6.06 4.11
CA SER A 56 1.81 -5.57 2.74
C SER A 56 1.24 -6.65 1.82
N LYS A 57 1.73 -7.89 1.93
CA LYS A 57 1.24 -9.03 1.14
C LYS A 57 -0.21 -9.36 1.50
N ARG A 58 -0.52 -9.45 2.80
CA ARG A 58 -1.87 -9.72 3.33
C ARG A 58 -2.87 -8.69 2.82
N ARG A 59 -2.54 -7.41 2.90
CA ARG A 59 -3.39 -6.31 2.39
C ARG A 59 -3.55 -6.33 0.89
N GLN A 60 -2.51 -6.73 0.16
CA GLN A 60 -2.60 -6.85 -1.29
C GLN A 60 -3.51 -8.02 -1.69
N GLU A 61 -3.45 -9.14 -0.99
CA GLU A 61 -4.38 -10.26 -1.17
C GLU A 61 -5.82 -9.87 -0.82
N GLU A 62 -6.04 -9.15 0.29
CA GLU A 62 -7.36 -8.60 0.65
C GLU A 62 -7.91 -7.66 -0.42
N GLN A 63 -7.10 -6.74 -0.93
CA GLN A 63 -7.54 -5.82 -2.00
C GLN A 63 -7.80 -6.55 -3.32
N VAL A 64 -7.04 -7.60 -3.63
CA VAL A 64 -7.29 -8.42 -4.83
C VAL A 64 -8.60 -9.20 -4.69
N LEU A 65 -8.89 -9.76 -3.51
CA LEU A 65 -10.15 -10.44 -3.23
C LEU A 65 -11.34 -9.48 -3.28
N LEU A 66 -11.22 -8.28 -2.70
CA LEU A 66 -12.27 -7.26 -2.71
C LEU A 66 -12.48 -6.64 -4.11
N ALA A 67 -11.44 -6.58 -4.94
CA ALA A 67 -11.56 -6.15 -6.32
C ALA A 67 -12.14 -7.23 -7.24
N GLY A 68 -11.98 -8.51 -6.88
CA GLY A 68 -12.55 -9.65 -7.62
C GLY A 68 -14.07 -9.78 -7.48
N THR A 69 -14.68 -9.28 -6.41
CA THR A 69 -16.13 -9.40 -6.15
C THR A 69 -16.98 -8.32 -6.80
N LYS A 70 -16.39 -7.30 -7.44
CA LYS A 70 -17.14 -6.25 -8.15
C LYS A 70 -17.36 -6.50 -9.64
N SER A 71 -16.92 -7.65 -10.18
CA SER A 71 -16.98 -7.93 -11.62
C SER A 71 -18.17 -8.79 -12.07
N ASP A 72 -19.07 -9.18 -11.19
CA ASP A 72 -20.22 -10.04 -11.55
C ASP A 72 -21.58 -9.42 -11.15
N SER A 73 -21.80 -8.19 -11.59
CA SER A 73 -23.12 -7.55 -11.51
C SER A 73 -23.45 -6.90 -12.86
N ASN A 74 -23.47 -7.72 -13.91
CA ASN A 74 -24.17 -7.39 -15.15
C ASN A 74 -24.73 -8.67 -15.79
N ALA A 75 -25.51 -9.40 -15.00
CA ALA A 75 -26.48 -10.36 -15.50
C ALA A 75 -27.88 -9.77 -15.26
N GLU A 76 -28.83 -10.11 -16.12
CA GLU A 76 -30.23 -9.64 -16.18
C GLU A 76 -30.42 -8.20 -16.72
N GLY A 77 -31.08 -7.92 -17.85
CA GLY A 77 -31.84 -8.74 -18.77
C GLY A 77 -32.45 -7.77 -19.80
N GLY A 78 -32.32 -8.08 -21.08
CA GLY A 78 -32.87 -7.28 -22.18
C GLY A 78 -33.17 -8.19 -23.34
N LEU A 79 -34.25 -8.98 -23.23
CA LEU A 79 -34.78 -9.74 -24.35
C LEU A 79 -35.19 -8.77 -25.47
N PRO A 80 -34.81 -9.04 -26.73
CA PRO A 80 -35.40 -8.37 -27.87
C PRO A 80 -36.75 -9.01 -28.22
N SER A 81 -37.80 -8.20 -28.31
CA SER A 81 -39.03 -8.50 -29.07
C SER A 81 -39.60 -7.20 -29.62
#